data_AF-A0A7M1KFW3-F1
#
_entry.id   AF-A0A7M1KFW3-F1
#
_cell.length_a   1.000
_cell.length_b   1.000
_cell.length_c   1.000
_cell.angle_alpha   90.00
_cell.angle_beta   90.00
_cell.angle_gamma   90.00
#
_symmetry.space_group_name_H-M   'P 1'
#
loop_
_entity.id
_entity.type
_entity.pdbx_description
1 polymer ?
#
loop_
_entity_poly.entity_id
_entity_poly.type
_entity_poly.pdbx_seq_one_letter_code
_entity_poly.pdbx_strand_id
1 'polypeptide(L)'
;MAVFLVPIGAAVVGGLLVIGAGIGLNESRKSKAADAAEKKAAEIGAYEKAELKGQELWARAKKHEEKGALYPAFREYRKFLDHMGSHFNISPEEKKKGEDTYDGMRKVALEQYRTLLSNYEKAVAPLYESGDEPYQVQKEFVDKLITLLGPDAPKVKEWENKFGASYKAYKNPITN
;
A
#
# COMPACT_ATOMS: atom_id res chain seq x y z
N MET A 1 32.85 5.39 12.91
CA MET A 1 31.54 5.96 13.29
C MET A 1 30.51 4.87 13.10
N ALA A 2 29.80 4.48 14.16
CA ALA A 2 28.81 3.42 14.12
C ALA A 2 27.56 3.90 13.36
N VAL A 3 27.27 3.27 12.23
CA VAL A 3 26.06 3.52 11.44
C VAL A 3 24.90 2.79 12.12
N PHE A 4 24.06 3.54 12.84
CA PHE A 4 22.80 3.04 13.37
C PHE A 4 21.81 2.83 12.20
N LEU A 5 21.86 1.64 11.60
CA LEU A 5 20.78 1.11 10.78
C LEU A 5 19.59 0.80 11.69
N VAL A 6 18.64 1.74 11.78
CA VAL A 6 17.38 1.51 12.51
C VAL A 6 16.62 0.37 11.81
N PRO A 7 16.30 -0.73 12.52
CA PRO A 7 15.62 -1.88 11.94
C PRO A 7 14.12 -1.60 11.84
N ILE A 8 13.68 -0.84 10.84
CA ILE A 8 12.25 -0.54 10.61
C ILE A 8 11.54 -1.67 9.82
N GLY A 9 12.28 -2.63 9.23
CA GLY A 9 11.74 -3.51 8.20
C GLY A 9 11.11 -4.85 8.60
N ALA A 10 11.30 -5.38 9.81
CA ALA A 10 11.08 -6.82 10.05
C ALA A 10 9.89 -7.19 10.97
N ALA A 11 9.32 -6.26 11.74
CA ALA A 11 8.49 -6.65 12.90
C ALA A 11 6.97 -6.68 12.67
N VAL A 12 6.44 -6.18 11.54
CA VAL A 12 4.97 -6.07 11.34
C VAL A 12 4.42 -7.03 10.27
N VAL A 13 5.28 -7.59 9.42
CA VAL A 13 4.84 -8.39 8.25
C VAL A 13 4.44 -9.83 8.62
N GLY A 14 4.86 -10.34 9.79
CA GLY A 14 4.65 -11.74 10.17
C GLY A 14 3.19 -12.11 10.51
N GLY A 15 2.37 -11.18 11.00
CA GLY A 15 1.03 -11.48 11.51
C GLY A 15 -0.11 -11.42 10.48
N LEU A 16 0.07 -10.68 9.39
CA LEU A 16 -1.00 -10.37 8.42
C LEU A 16 -1.02 -11.29 7.20
N LEU A 17 0.01 -12.13 7.02
CA LEU A 17 0.17 -12.98 5.83
C LEU A 17 -0.78 -14.19 5.77
N VAL A 18 -1.41 -14.59 6.88
CA VAL A 18 -2.22 -15.82 6.94
C VAL A 18 -3.71 -15.59 6.64
N ILE A 19 -4.17 -14.33 6.56
CA ILE A 19 -5.61 -14.04 6.45
C ILE A 19 -6.09 -13.98 4.98
N GLY A 20 -5.31 -13.41 4.07
CA GLY A 20 -5.71 -13.24 2.67
C GLY A 20 -5.84 -14.54 1.87
N ALA A 21 -5.07 -15.58 2.24
CA ALA A 21 -5.20 -16.91 1.64
C ALA A 21 -6.46 -17.66 2.12
N GLY A 22 -7.01 -17.30 3.28
CA GLY A 22 -8.15 -17.99 3.90
C GLY A 22 -9.48 -17.74 3.20
N ILE A 23 -9.70 -16.53 2.67
CA ILE A 23 -10.95 -16.16 1.99
C ILE A 23 -11.06 -16.84 0.61
N GLY A 24 -9.94 -17.26 0.01
CA GLY A 24 -9.91 -17.83 -1.35
C GLY A 24 -10.00 -19.35 -1.43
N LEU A 25 -9.59 -20.11 -0.40
CA LEU A 25 -9.37 -21.56 -0.53
C LEU A 25 -10.43 -22.45 0.13
N ASN A 26 -11.18 -21.97 1.13
CA ASN A 26 -12.06 -22.85 1.92
C ASN A 26 -13.56 -22.75 1.56
N GLU A 27 -14.06 -21.58 1.13
CA GLU A 27 -15.49 -21.40 0.77
C GLU A 27 -15.77 -21.33 -0.74
N SER A 28 -14.74 -21.38 -1.57
CA SER A 28 -14.85 -21.28 -3.03
C SER A 28 -15.63 -22.42 -3.71
N ARG A 29 -16.10 -23.41 -2.93
CA ARG A 29 -17.00 -24.48 -3.39
C ARG A 29 -18.48 -24.08 -3.47
N LYS A 30 -18.87 -22.86 -3.07
CA LYS A 30 -20.25 -22.36 -3.23
C LYS A 30 -20.29 -21.01 -3.96
N SER A 31 -20.03 -21.07 -5.27
CA SER A 31 -20.43 -20.02 -6.21
C SER A 31 -21.89 -19.60 -5.98
N LYS A 32 -22.20 -18.30 -6.08
CA LYS A 32 -23.59 -17.77 -6.05
C LYS A 32 -24.45 -18.25 -7.24
N ALA A 33 -23.87 -19.03 -8.15
CA ALA A 33 -24.48 -19.47 -9.41
C ALA A 33 -24.82 -20.98 -9.43
N ALA A 34 -25.23 -21.57 -8.32
CA ALA A 34 -25.53 -23.01 -8.24
C ALA A 34 -26.89 -23.42 -8.85
N ASP A 35 -27.31 -22.83 -9.97
CA ASP A 35 -28.50 -23.26 -10.73
C ASP A 35 -28.26 -23.17 -12.26
N ALA A 36 -27.78 -24.28 -12.85
CA ALA A 36 -28.11 -24.85 -14.17
C ALA A 36 -26.92 -25.60 -14.81
N ALA A 37 -27.11 -26.88 -15.15
CA ALA A 37 -26.03 -27.79 -15.55
C ALA A 37 -25.35 -27.51 -16.92
N GLU A 38 -25.91 -26.66 -17.78
CA GLU A 38 -25.23 -26.15 -18.98
C GLU A 38 -24.46 -24.85 -18.73
N LYS A 39 -24.77 -24.11 -17.65
CA LYS A 39 -23.96 -22.97 -17.21
C LYS A 39 -22.65 -23.42 -16.56
N LYS A 40 -22.57 -24.64 -16.03
CA LYS A 40 -21.39 -25.14 -15.30
C LYS A 40 -20.04 -24.97 -16.02
N ALA A 41 -19.94 -25.18 -17.33
CA ALA A 41 -18.65 -25.00 -18.04
C ALA A 41 -18.27 -23.51 -18.20
N ALA A 42 -19.24 -22.66 -18.53
CA ALA A 42 -19.06 -21.21 -18.59
C ALA A 42 -18.87 -20.59 -17.19
N GLU A 43 -19.50 -21.17 -16.17
CA GLU A 43 -19.39 -20.82 -14.76
C GLU A 43 -18.07 -21.27 -14.15
N ILE A 44 -17.55 -22.45 -14.50
CA ILE A 44 -16.18 -22.87 -14.14
C ILE A 44 -15.18 -21.88 -14.75
N GLY A 45 -15.34 -21.53 -16.03
CA GLY A 45 -14.48 -20.53 -16.67
C GLY A 45 -14.61 -19.12 -16.08
N ALA A 46 -15.81 -18.70 -15.67
CA ALA A 46 -16.04 -17.41 -15.01
C ALA A 46 -15.50 -17.39 -13.58
N TYR A 47 -15.67 -18.50 -12.86
CA TYR A 47 -15.13 -18.74 -11.53
C TYR A 47 -13.60 -18.72 -11.55
N GLU A 48 -12.96 -19.47 -12.45
CA GLU A 48 -11.49 -19.50 -12.61
C GLU A 48 -10.95 -18.11 -12.95
N LYS A 49 -11.61 -17.38 -13.84
CA LYS A 49 -11.24 -15.99 -14.16
C LYS A 49 -11.37 -15.07 -12.95
N ALA A 50 -12.44 -15.21 -12.16
CA ALA A 50 -12.63 -14.42 -10.95
C ALA A 50 -11.57 -14.76 -9.90
N GLU A 51 -11.22 -16.04 -9.73
CA GLU A 51 -10.18 -16.50 -8.83
C GLU A 51 -8.79 -16.00 -9.25
N LEU A 52 -8.42 -16.18 -10.52
CA LEU A 52 -7.17 -15.67 -11.08
C LEU A 52 -7.05 -14.15 -10.90
N LYS A 53 -8.15 -13.41 -11.10
CA LYS A 53 -8.16 -11.97 -10.89
C LYS A 53 -8.01 -11.60 -9.41
N GLY A 54 -8.65 -12.33 -8.51
CA GLY A 54 -8.47 -12.19 -7.07
C GLY A 54 -7.01 -12.43 -6.65
N GLN A 55 -6.42 -13.52 -7.12
CA GLN A 55 -5.00 -13.84 -6.87
C GLN A 55 -4.07 -12.77 -7.43
N GLU A 56 -4.35 -12.23 -8.62
CA GLU A 56 -3.58 -11.13 -9.21
C GLU A 56 -3.64 -9.86 -8.34
N LEU A 57 -4.83 -9.46 -7.88
CA LEU A 57 -5.02 -8.30 -7.02
C LEU A 57 -4.32 -8.47 -5.66
N TRP A 58 -4.40 -9.66 -5.08
CA TRP A 58 -3.68 -10.00 -3.86
C TRP A 58 -2.16 -9.96 -4.05
N ALA A 59 -1.64 -10.56 -5.12
CA ALA A 59 -0.22 -10.55 -5.44
C ALA A 59 0.31 -9.11 -5.67
N ARG A 60 -0.49 -8.25 -6.30
CA ARG A 60 -0.17 -6.82 -6.44
C ARG A 60 -0.13 -6.11 -5.10
N ALA A 61 -1.12 -6.34 -4.23
CA ALA A 61 -1.12 -5.78 -2.88
C ALA A 61 0.14 -6.18 -2.10
N LYS A 62 0.52 -7.46 -2.14
CA LYS A 62 1.75 -7.97 -1.50
C LYS A 62 3.02 -7.37 -2.07
N LYS A 63 3.13 -7.29 -3.40
CA LYS A 63 4.27 -6.65 -4.07
C LYS A 63 4.43 -5.18 -3.69
N HIS A 64 3.33 -4.47 -3.43
CA HIS A 64 3.38 -3.10 -2.93
C HIS A 64 3.82 -3.05 -1.46
N GLU A 65 3.29 -3.94 -0.62
CA GLU A 65 3.64 -4.04 0.80
C GLU A 65 5.15 -4.32 0.98
N GLU A 66 5.70 -5.28 0.24
CA GLU A 66 7.14 -5.64 0.25
C GLU A 66 8.06 -4.47 -0.12
N LYS A 67 7.55 -3.55 -0.96
CA LYS A 67 8.29 -2.35 -1.38
C LYS A 67 8.12 -1.17 -0.42
N GLY A 68 7.37 -1.33 0.67
CA GLY A 68 7.01 -0.23 1.57
C GLY A 68 5.96 0.74 0.99
N ALA A 69 5.38 0.40 -0.17
CA ALA A 69 4.31 1.16 -0.82
C ALA A 69 2.96 0.84 -0.19
N LEU A 70 2.81 1.21 1.08
CA LEU A 70 1.66 0.86 1.89
C LEU A 70 0.35 1.43 1.35
N TYR A 71 0.37 2.63 0.76
CA TYR A 71 -0.86 3.24 0.22
C TYR A 71 -1.35 2.52 -1.05
N PRO A 72 -0.49 2.22 -2.04
CA PRO A 72 -0.85 1.31 -3.12
C PRO A 72 -1.28 -0.09 -2.63
N ALA A 73 -0.62 -0.63 -1.61
CA ALA A 73 -0.91 -1.98 -1.08
C ALA A 73 -2.34 -2.12 -0.57
N PHE A 74 -2.78 -1.23 0.34
CA PHE A 74 -4.14 -1.34 0.87
C PHE A 74 -5.22 -1.01 -0.16
N ARG A 75 -4.92 -0.16 -1.17
CA ARG A 75 -5.85 0.10 -2.29
C ARG A 75 -6.06 -1.12 -3.17
N GLU A 76 -4.99 -1.85 -3.51
CA GLU A 76 -5.11 -3.12 -4.23
C GLU A 76 -5.82 -4.18 -3.37
N TYR A 77 -5.57 -4.20 -2.06
CA TYR A 77 -6.30 -5.07 -1.15
C TYR A 77 -7.80 -4.76 -1.09
N ARG A 78 -8.21 -3.48 -1.13
CA ARG A 78 -9.63 -3.10 -1.24
C ARG A 78 -10.26 -3.65 -2.51
N LYS A 79 -9.58 -3.51 -3.66
CA LYS A 79 -10.05 -4.08 -4.92
C LYS A 79 -10.20 -5.59 -4.83
N PHE A 80 -9.28 -6.28 -4.16
CA PHE A 80 -9.41 -7.71 -3.89
C PHE A 80 -10.68 -8.02 -3.09
N LEU A 81 -10.94 -7.34 -1.98
CA LEU A 81 -12.15 -7.55 -1.18
C LEU A 81 -13.44 -7.29 -1.98
N ASP A 82 -13.49 -6.18 -2.73
CA ASP A 82 -14.64 -5.81 -3.55
C ASP A 82 -14.88 -6.84 -4.68
N HIS A 83 -13.80 -7.31 -5.32
CA HIS A 83 -13.84 -8.33 -6.36
C HIS A 83 -14.32 -9.68 -5.81
N MET A 84 -13.78 -10.10 -4.68
CA MET A 84 -14.19 -11.36 -4.06
C MET A 84 -15.65 -11.29 -3.57
N GLY A 85 -16.06 -10.18 -2.95
CA GLY A 85 -17.43 -10.01 -2.46
C GLY A 85 -18.50 -9.93 -3.56
N SER A 86 -18.11 -9.46 -4.75
CA SER A 86 -19.01 -9.37 -5.91
C SER A 86 -19.15 -10.71 -6.66
N HIS A 87 -18.14 -11.58 -6.62
CA HIS A 87 -18.14 -12.84 -7.38
C HIS A 87 -18.39 -14.10 -6.54
N PHE A 88 -18.16 -14.05 -5.22
CA PHE A 88 -18.28 -15.20 -4.34
C PHE A 88 -19.30 -14.97 -3.21
N ASN A 89 -19.81 -16.06 -2.63
CA ASN A 89 -20.65 -16.01 -1.44
C ASN A 89 -19.79 -16.11 -0.19
N ILE A 90 -19.16 -14.99 0.18
CA ILE A 90 -18.30 -14.91 1.35
C ILE A 90 -19.16 -14.82 2.61
N SER A 91 -18.86 -15.64 3.60
CA SER A 91 -19.53 -15.58 4.91
C SER A 91 -19.36 -14.19 5.57
N PRO A 92 -20.32 -13.74 6.41
CA PRO A 92 -20.21 -12.47 7.14
C PRO A 92 -18.94 -12.38 7.99
N GLU A 93 -18.50 -13.50 8.57
CA GLU A 93 -17.28 -13.58 9.39
C GLU A 93 -16.02 -13.32 8.57
N GLU A 94 -15.91 -13.94 7.40
CA GLU A 94 -14.78 -13.73 6.48
C GLU A 94 -14.76 -12.32 5.90
N LYS A 95 -15.95 -11.78 5.56
CA LYS A 95 -16.07 -10.39 5.13
C LYS A 95 -15.57 -9.43 6.21
N LYS A 96 -16.00 -9.64 7.46
CA LYS A 96 -15.54 -8.83 8.60
C LYS A 96 -14.03 -8.94 8.78
N LYS A 97 -13.47 -10.16 8.74
CA LYS A 97 -12.02 -10.38 8.85
C LYS A 97 -11.24 -9.68 7.74
N GLY A 98 -11.78 -9.66 6.52
CA GLY A 98 -11.25 -8.93 5.38
C GLY A 98 -11.22 -7.41 5.62
N GLU A 99 -12.34 -6.85 6.09
CA GLU A 99 -12.45 -5.42 6.45
C GLU A 99 -11.52 -5.04 7.62
N ASP A 100 -11.45 -5.86 8.68
CA ASP A 100 -10.54 -5.64 9.81
C ASP A 100 -9.06 -5.62 9.36
N THR A 101 -8.71 -6.51 8.41
CA THR A 101 -7.39 -6.53 7.79
C THR A 101 -7.11 -5.26 6.99
N TYR A 102 -8.09 -4.81 6.20
CA TYR A 102 -7.99 -3.57 5.42
C TYR A 102 -7.82 -2.35 6.33
N ASP A 103 -8.60 -2.25 7.40
CA ASP A 103 -8.51 -1.16 8.37
C ASP A 103 -7.18 -1.17 9.12
N GLY A 104 -6.65 -2.36 9.44
CA GLY A 104 -5.31 -2.53 9.99
C GLY A 104 -4.23 -1.98 9.05
N MET A 105 -4.23 -2.37 7.77
CA MET A 105 -3.29 -1.86 6.77
C MET A 105 -3.39 -0.35 6.60
N ARG A 106 -4.62 0.18 6.55
CA ARG A 106 -4.88 1.63 6.45
C ARG A 106 -4.33 2.38 7.66
N LYS A 107 -4.54 1.87 8.87
CA LYS A 107 -4.04 2.46 10.11
C LYS A 107 -2.51 2.52 10.10
N VAL A 108 -1.83 1.42 9.75
CA VAL A 108 -0.37 1.38 9.65
C VAL A 108 0.14 2.38 8.62
N ALA A 109 -0.46 2.47 7.44
CA ALA A 109 -0.08 3.44 6.42
C ALA A 109 -0.21 4.90 6.92
N LEU A 110 -1.28 5.21 7.65
CA LEU A 110 -1.50 6.54 8.24
C LEU A 110 -0.49 6.86 9.35
N GLU A 111 -0.16 5.89 10.20
CA GLU A 111 0.85 6.04 11.26
C GLU A 111 2.25 6.27 10.67
N GLN A 112 2.61 5.54 9.62
CA GLN A 112 3.88 5.74 8.89
C GLN A 112 3.94 7.12 8.26
N TYR A 113 2.85 7.59 7.65
CA TYR A 113 2.77 8.95 7.10
C TYR A 113 2.95 10.03 8.18
N ARG A 114 2.27 9.90 9.32
CA ARG A 114 2.39 10.85 10.46
C ARG A 114 3.81 10.85 11.03
N THR A 115 4.41 9.67 11.17
CA THR A 115 5.79 9.53 11.63
C THR A 115 6.77 10.19 10.66
N LEU A 116 6.58 9.99 9.35
CA LEU A 116 7.39 10.60 8.32
C LEU A 116 7.31 12.15 8.38
N LEU A 117 6.11 12.71 8.54
CA LEU A 117 5.92 14.15 8.72
C LEU A 117 6.62 14.68 9.98
N SER A 118 6.40 14.04 11.13
CA SER A 118 7.02 14.48 12.39
C SER A 118 8.55 14.42 12.33
N ASN A 119 9.12 13.39 11.70
CA ASN A 119 10.56 13.28 11.52
C ASN A 119 11.12 14.38 10.61
N TYR A 120 10.39 14.73 9.55
CA TYR A 120 10.77 15.84 8.68
C TYR A 120 10.75 17.18 9.43
N GLU A 121 9.69 17.47 10.19
CA GLU A 121 9.58 18.70 10.97
C GLU A 121 10.71 18.86 11.99
N LYS A 122 11.07 17.77 12.68
CA LYS A 122 12.19 17.76 13.62
C LYS A 122 13.55 17.94 12.95
N ALA A 123 13.73 17.36 11.77
CA ALA A 123 14.99 17.46 11.03
C ALA A 123 15.19 18.84 10.38
N VAL A 124 14.11 19.50 9.98
CA VAL A 124 14.17 20.79 9.29
C VAL A 124 14.23 21.99 10.24
N ALA A 125 13.63 21.88 11.43
CA ALA A 125 13.60 22.94 12.43
C ALA A 125 14.98 23.57 12.75
N PRO A 126 16.04 22.80 13.10
CA PRO A 126 17.34 23.39 13.41
C PRO A 126 18.02 24.05 12.21
N LEU A 127 17.71 23.59 10.98
CA LEU A 127 18.28 24.17 9.76
C LEU A 127 17.68 25.54 9.46
N TYR A 128 16.37 25.70 9.68
CA TYR A 128 15.74 27.01 9.58
C TYR A 128 16.23 27.98 10.67
N GLU A 129 16.53 27.48 11.87
CA GLU A 129 17.10 28.30 12.95
C GLU A 129 18.55 28.75 12.64
N SER A 130 19.37 27.89 12.02
CA SER A 130 20.74 28.23 11.62
C SER A 130 20.83 29.02 10.32
N GLY A 131 19.75 29.07 9.53
CA GLY A 131 19.74 29.66 8.18
C GLY A 131 20.31 28.73 7.11
N ASP A 132 20.55 27.45 7.44
CA ASP A 132 21.01 26.44 6.50
C ASP A 132 19.89 25.97 5.58
N GLU A 133 20.25 25.66 4.34
CA GLU A 133 19.31 25.17 3.33
C GLU A 133 18.95 23.69 3.55
N PRO A 134 17.67 23.33 3.73
CA PRO A 134 17.28 21.97 4.12
C PRO A 134 17.11 21.00 2.94
N TYR A 135 17.74 21.25 1.79
CA TYR A 135 17.46 20.52 0.55
C TYR A 135 17.67 19.01 0.65
N GLN A 136 18.68 18.56 1.40
CA GLN A 136 18.90 17.13 1.63
C GLN A 136 17.77 16.50 2.44
N VAL A 137 17.35 17.15 3.53
CA VAL A 137 16.23 16.68 4.36
C VAL A 137 14.91 16.65 3.58
N GLN A 138 14.66 17.69 2.77
CA GLN A 138 13.50 17.76 1.87
C GLN A 138 13.52 16.63 0.82
N LYS A 139 14.69 16.32 0.24
CA LYS A 139 14.86 15.23 -0.72
C LYS A 139 14.59 13.88 -0.07
N GLU A 140 15.19 13.60 1.08
CA GLU A 140 14.97 12.34 1.79
C GLU A 140 13.51 12.17 2.22
N PHE A 141 12.84 13.25 2.62
CA PHE A 141 11.42 13.23 2.93
C PHE A 141 10.57 12.89 1.69
N VAL A 142 10.81 13.52 0.55
CA VAL A 142 10.10 13.23 -0.71
C VAL A 142 10.37 11.80 -1.18
N ASP A 143 11.61 11.31 -1.10
CA ASP A 143 11.96 9.94 -1.48
C ASP A 143 11.19 8.90 -0.63
N LYS A 144 11.11 9.13 0.69
CA LYS A 144 10.32 8.29 1.60
C LYS A 144 8.81 8.43 1.36
N LEU A 145 8.34 9.63 1.03
CA LEU A 145 6.94 9.89 0.70
C LEU A 145 6.52 9.18 -0.60
N ILE A 146 7.38 9.18 -1.62
CA ILE A 146 7.22 8.43 -2.86
C ILE A 146 7.17 6.93 -2.59
N THR A 147 8.05 6.44 -1.71
CA THR A 147 8.04 5.03 -1.31
C THR A 147 6.72 4.66 -0.67
N LEU A 148 6.22 5.47 0.27
CA LEU A 148 4.99 5.19 1.02
C LEU A 148 3.71 5.31 0.17
N LEU A 149 3.59 6.37 -0.64
CA LEU A 149 2.37 6.73 -1.36
C LEU A 149 2.35 6.29 -2.82
N GLY A 150 3.53 6.01 -3.40
CA GLY A 150 3.74 5.86 -4.83
C GLY A 150 4.15 7.18 -5.51
N PRO A 151 4.90 7.12 -6.62
CA PRO A 151 5.46 8.30 -7.29
C PRO A 151 4.40 9.26 -7.84
N ASP A 152 3.23 8.73 -8.25
CA ASP A 152 2.16 9.54 -8.85
C ASP A 152 1.15 10.09 -7.83
N ALA A 153 1.39 9.90 -6.53
CA ALA A 153 0.45 10.36 -5.51
C ALA A 153 0.35 11.91 -5.52
N PRO A 154 -0.87 12.49 -5.55
CA PRO A 154 -1.04 13.95 -5.55
C PRO A 154 -0.30 14.67 -4.41
N LYS A 155 -0.20 14.02 -3.25
CA LYS A 155 0.53 14.55 -2.09
C LYS A 155 2.03 14.68 -2.31
N VAL A 156 2.65 13.81 -3.11
CA VAL A 156 4.08 13.94 -3.47
C VAL A 156 4.29 15.25 -4.24
N LYS A 157 3.49 15.50 -5.28
CA LYS A 157 3.55 16.73 -6.08
C LYS A 157 3.27 17.98 -5.26
N GLU A 158 2.32 17.91 -4.32
CA GLU A 158 2.03 19.01 -3.41
C GLU A 158 3.26 19.40 -2.58
N TRP A 159 3.97 18.41 -2.02
CA TRP A 159 5.18 18.65 -1.24
C TRP A 159 6.36 19.16 -2.09
N GLU A 160 6.59 18.57 -3.27
CA GLU A 160 7.61 19.06 -4.20
C GLU A 160 7.36 20.51 -4.65
N ASN A 161 6.09 20.91 -4.79
CA ASN A 161 5.74 22.28 -5.11
C ASN A 161 5.90 23.22 -3.91
N LYS A 162 5.59 22.77 -2.68
CA LYS A 162 5.79 23.55 -1.45
C LYS A 162 7.26 23.89 -1.19
N PHE A 163 8.18 22.99 -1.55
CA PHE A 163 9.62 23.25 -1.39
C PHE A 163 10.18 24.25 -2.40
N GLY A 164 9.41 24.62 -3.43
CA GLY A 164 9.73 25.73 -4.32
C GLY A 164 10.79 25.41 -5.39
N ALA A 165 11.21 26.46 -6.10
CA ALA A 165 12.08 26.34 -7.28
C ALA A 165 13.53 25.97 -6.93
N SER A 166 14.04 26.42 -5.78
CA SER A 166 15.42 26.13 -5.35
C SER A 166 15.62 24.65 -5.04
N TYR A 167 14.65 24.02 -4.37
CA TYR A 167 14.62 22.56 -4.20
C TYR A 167 14.57 21.81 -5.54
N LYS A 168 13.77 22.29 -6.52
CA LYS A 168 13.70 21.68 -7.86
C LYS A 168 15.03 21.74 -8.60
N ALA A 169 15.76 22.85 -8.48
CA ALA A 169 17.10 23.02 -9.05
C ALA A 169 18.14 22.11 -8.37
N TYR A 170 18.05 21.94 -7.04
CA TYR A 170 18.88 20.96 -6.32
C TYR A 170 18.60 19.52 -6.73
N LYS A 171 17.31 19.16 -6.89
CA LYS A 171 16.89 17.80 -7.26
C LYS A 171 17.31 17.43 -8.69
N ASN A 172 17.21 18.37 -9.62
CA ASN A 172 17.58 18.20 -11.02
C ASN A 172 18.68 19.21 -11.37
N PRO A 173 19.94 18.98 -10.95
CA PRO A 173 21.02 19.87 -11.32
C PRO A 173 21.14 19.88 -12.83
N ILE A 174 21.18 21.08 -13.43
CA ILE A 174 21.40 21.23 -14.86
C ILE A 174 22.83 20.74 -15.12
N THR A 175 22.97 19.53 -15.65
CA THR A 175 24.25 19.02 -16.14
C THR A 175 24.45 19.58 -17.54
N ASN A 176 25.33 20.57 -17.66
CA ASN A 176 25.88 21.05 -18.93
C ASN A 176 26.87 20.03 -19.51
#